data_AF-A0A1W4WMZ4-F1
#
_entry.id   AF-A0A1W4WMZ4-F1
#
_cell.length_a   1.000
_cell.length_b   1.000
_cell.length_c   1.000
_cell.angle_alpha   90.00
_cell.angle_beta   90.00
_cell.angle_gamma   90.00
#
_symmetry.space_group_name_H-M   'P 1'
#
loop_
_entity.id
_entity.type
_entity.pdbx_description
1 polymer ?
#
loop_
_entity_poly.entity_id
_entity_poly.type
_entity_poly.pdbx_seq_one_letter_code
_entity_poly.pdbx_strand_id
1 'polypeptide(L)'
;MPLIIKNFTWKQSENLITLYVPMKGVIASKADIFTSPWYIKVSFAKHFFELFLLHEIDVKSSVCTITKDEVVFQLQKSTNGLWDTVERDLPKHEKNELKKNIITETHQQFQKQVEEKENKKHELKRIAVREQISLDTKQREFIEKIRNHEKNKELGDVEKWRSGVLITEISTSSEEEEEEEENEERKGTARDCSYQNKCFLKPSMIIRKKPAETNNTEISSVPLPRKQSTLSVTFTRREFPTPSRESKLEEENEWLRKQVEVRRTVGFFSDDLRPEERNPSYLKFKGDQFMKAKNYLAAISAYTFGIKLSENFVDLYIGRSEAHFLLEHYQKCVRDCSDALNLLKPPVASNFAQRITCIVRRGDSLCKIGMHREGIGELQAALDMQSDNEEIRMKIEKAMLQFKDEMKKENNTDKKCTNNTECILKQNEDNSSVEQLEELFMAKSEIAD
;
A
#
# COMPACT_ATOMS: atom_id res chain seq x y z
N MET A 1 -45.64 -4.64 0.78
CA MET A 1 -45.75 -6.00 0.21
C MET A 1 -45.44 -5.93 -1.28
N PRO A 2 -44.60 -6.83 -1.82
CA PRO A 2 -44.30 -6.87 -3.25
C PRO A 2 -45.51 -7.38 -4.05
N LEU A 3 -45.74 -6.78 -5.21
CA LEU A 3 -46.67 -7.19 -6.26
C LEU A 3 -46.04 -8.33 -7.05
N ILE A 4 -46.58 -9.53 -6.88
CA ILE A 4 -46.11 -10.74 -7.56
C ILE A 4 -46.68 -10.76 -8.98
N ILE A 5 -45.81 -10.74 -9.98
CA ILE A 5 -46.20 -10.85 -11.38
C ILE A 5 -46.34 -12.33 -11.72
N LYS A 6 -47.55 -12.74 -12.10
CA LYS A 6 -47.82 -14.09 -12.62
C LYS A 6 -48.13 -14.12 -14.11
N ASN A 7 -48.43 -12.96 -14.69
CA ASN A 7 -48.80 -12.84 -16.09
C ASN A 7 -47.53 -12.53 -16.90
N PHE A 8 -46.89 -13.56 -17.44
CA PHE A 8 -45.76 -13.45 -18.36
C PHE A 8 -46.10 -14.18 -19.65
N THR A 9 -45.49 -13.76 -20.76
CA THR A 9 -45.63 -14.48 -22.05
C THR A 9 -44.29 -15.08 -22.42
N TRP A 10 -44.30 -16.21 -23.12
CA TRP A 10 -43.08 -16.87 -23.52
C TRP A 10 -43.19 -17.43 -24.93
N LYS A 11 -42.03 -17.53 -25.58
CA LYS A 11 -41.84 -18.16 -26.89
C LYS A 11 -40.66 -19.09 -26.81
N GLN A 12 -40.67 -20.16 -27.60
CA GLN A 12 -39.54 -21.08 -27.66
C GLN A 12 -39.17 -21.44 -29.09
N SER A 13 -37.92 -21.80 -29.24
CA SER A 13 -37.35 -22.54 -30.36
C SER A 13 -36.68 -23.81 -29.80
N GLU A 14 -36.09 -24.64 -30.65
CA GLU A 14 -35.43 -25.88 -30.22
C GLU A 14 -34.31 -25.62 -29.20
N ASN A 15 -33.61 -24.48 -29.32
CA ASN A 15 -32.41 -24.17 -28.54
C ASN A 15 -32.57 -22.96 -27.60
N LEU A 16 -33.61 -22.14 -27.79
CA LEU A 16 -33.78 -20.85 -27.08
C LEU A 16 -35.19 -20.73 -26.49
N ILE A 17 -35.29 -20.09 -25.34
CA ILE A 17 -36.56 -19.64 -24.73
C ILE A 17 -36.50 -18.14 -24.54
N THR A 18 -37.55 -17.44 -24.98
CA THR A 18 -37.72 -16.01 -24.72
C THR A 18 -38.88 -15.78 -23.76
N LEU A 19 -38.62 -15.18 -22.60
CA LEU A 19 -39.64 -14.80 -21.62
C LEU A 19 -39.82 -13.29 -21.61
N TYR A 20 -41.07 -12.83 -21.69
CA TYR A 20 -41.46 -11.42 -21.60
C TYR A 20 -42.20 -11.18 -20.28
N VAL A 21 -41.56 -10.45 -19.37
CA VAL A 21 -42.08 -10.15 -18.03
C VAL A 21 -42.50 -8.67 -18.00
N PRO A 22 -43.81 -8.36 -17.98
CA PRO A 22 -44.30 -6.99 -18.03
C PRO A 22 -44.00 -6.27 -16.70
N MET A 23 -43.19 -5.22 -16.75
CA MET A 23 -42.82 -4.41 -15.59
C MET A 23 -42.71 -2.95 -16.01
N LYS A 24 -43.60 -2.10 -15.48
CA LYS A 24 -43.67 -0.68 -15.87
C LYS A 24 -42.50 0.13 -15.29
N GLY A 25 -41.80 0.86 -16.15
CA GLY A 25 -40.79 1.85 -15.76
C GLY A 25 -39.51 1.25 -15.20
N VAL A 26 -39.10 0.06 -15.65
CA VAL A 26 -37.90 -0.61 -15.13
C VAL A 26 -36.64 0.15 -15.55
N ILE A 27 -35.78 0.38 -14.58
CA ILE A 27 -34.47 1.00 -14.78
C ILE A 27 -33.43 -0.07 -14.51
N ALA A 28 -32.57 -0.35 -15.49
CA ALA A 28 -31.57 -1.41 -15.42
C ALA A 28 -30.65 -1.33 -14.18
N SER A 29 -30.24 -0.13 -13.79
CA SER A 29 -29.35 0.09 -12.63
C SER A 29 -30.01 -0.20 -11.28
N LYS A 30 -31.34 -0.24 -11.20
CA LYS A 30 -32.10 -0.46 -9.96
C LYS A 30 -32.83 -1.81 -9.93
N ALA A 31 -32.79 -2.56 -11.02
CA ALA A 31 -33.40 -3.88 -11.10
C ALA A 31 -32.44 -4.93 -10.53
N ASP A 32 -32.92 -5.73 -9.58
CA ASP A 32 -32.18 -6.88 -9.04
C ASP A 32 -32.58 -8.12 -9.85
N ILE A 33 -31.69 -8.55 -10.75
CA ILE A 33 -31.89 -9.70 -11.64
C ILE A 33 -30.95 -10.80 -11.18
N PHE A 34 -31.53 -11.97 -10.95
CA PHE A 34 -30.81 -13.18 -10.60
C PHE A 34 -31.17 -14.29 -11.58
N THR A 35 -30.15 -14.92 -12.13
CA THR A 35 -30.27 -16.01 -13.09
C THR A 35 -29.38 -17.16 -12.65
N SER A 36 -29.98 -18.34 -12.53
CA SER A 36 -29.29 -19.60 -12.29
C SER A 36 -29.80 -20.66 -13.29
N PRO A 37 -29.17 -21.84 -13.37
CA PRO A 37 -29.54 -22.86 -14.36
C PRO A 37 -30.98 -23.35 -14.23
N TRP A 38 -31.60 -23.23 -13.06
CA TRP A 38 -32.96 -23.74 -12.77
C TRP A 38 -33.92 -22.68 -12.23
N TYR A 39 -33.44 -21.46 -11.96
CA TYR A 39 -34.22 -20.44 -11.28
C TYR A 39 -33.90 -19.04 -11.79
N ILE A 40 -34.96 -18.25 -12.01
CA ILE A 40 -34.85 -16.86 -12.43
C ILE A 40 -35.68 -16.00 -11.48
N LYS A 41 -35.12 -14.85 -11.12
CA LYS A 41 -35.77 -13.85 -10.30
C LYS A 41 -35.52 -12.46 -10.87
N VAL A 42 -36.56 -11.63 -10.85
CA VAL A 42 -36.43 -10.18 -11.04
C VAL A 42 -37.18 -9.45 -9.94
N SER A 43 -36.53 -8.46 -9.34
CA SER A 43 -37.12 -7.58 -8.36
C SER A 43 -36.87 -6.13 -8.74
N PHE A 44 -37.93 -5.35 -8.89
CA PHE A 44 -37.84 -3.92 -9.20
C PHE A 44 -38.95 -3.13 -8.50
N ALA A 45 -38.56 -2.18 -7.64
CA ALA A 45 -39.47 -1.36 -6.85
C ALA A 45 -40.50 -2.20 -6.05
N LYS A 46 -41.79 -2.17 -6.45
CA LYS A 46 -42.84 -3.00 -5.85
C LYS A 46 -43.09 -4.30 -6.61
N HIS A 47 -42.51 -4.51 -7.78
CA HIS A 47 -42.76 -5.67 -8.61
C HIS A 47 -41.74 -6.78 -8.32
N PHE A 48 -42.24 -8.01 -8.24
CA PHE A 48 -41.44 -9.20 -8.01
C PHE A 48 -41.89 -10.31 -8.95
N PHE A 49 -40.92 -10.92 -9.63
CA PHE A 49 -41.12 -12.05 -10.52
C PHE A 49 -40.15 -13.17 -10.12
N GLU A 50 -40.65 -14.39 -10.03
CA GLU A 50 -39.83 -15.58 -9.82
C GLU A 50 -40.35 -16.73 -10.68
N LEU A 51 -39.44 -17.53 -11.21
CA LEU A 51 -39.75 -18.66 -12.07
C LEU A 51 -38.75 -19.80 -11.85
N PHE A 52 -39.29 -21.01 -11.65
CA PHE A 52 -38.51 -22.25 -11.58
C PHE A 52 -38.61 -22.96 -12.92
N LEU A 53 -37.49 -23.11 -13.60
CA LEU A 53 -37.43 -23.67 -14.95
C LEU A 53 -37.61 -25.19 -14.92
N LEU A 54 -38.26 -25.72 -15.95
CA LEU A 54 -38.46 -27.16 -16.13
C LEU A 54 -37.13 -27.89 -16.40
N HIS A 55 -36.25 -27.30 -17.21
CA HIS A 55 -34.95 -27.85 -17.58
C HIS A 55 -33.83 -26.83 -17.39
N GLU A 56 -32.60 -27.33 -17.39
CA GLU A 56 -31.38 -26.54 -17.20
C GLU A 56 -31.12 -25.58 -18.36
N ILE A 57 -30.72 -24.35 -18.02
CA ILE A 57 -30.25 -23.34 -18.98
C ILE A 57 -28.76 -23.06 -18.83
N ASP A 58 -28.12 -22.71 -19.93
CA ASP A 58 -26.75 -22.19 -19.90
C ASP A 58 -26.77 -20.69 -19.57
N VAL A 59 -26.37 -20.36 -18.34
CA VAL A 59 -26.37 -18.98 -17.84
C VAL A 59 -25.39 -18.09 -18.59
N LYS A 60 -24.29 -18.64 -19.14
CA LYS A 60 -23.23 -17.85 -19.77
C LYS A 60 -23.62 -17.32 -21.14
N SER A 61 -24.38 -18.11 -21.90
CA SER A 61 -24.87 -17.75 -23.23
C SER A 61 -26.25 -17.08 -23.22
N SER A 62 -26.94 -17.11 -22.08
CA SER A 62 -28.22 -16.45 -21.88
C SER A 62 -28.07 -14.94 -21.70
N VAL A 63 -29.02 -14.17 -22.22
CA VAL A 63 -29.02 -12.70 -22.19
C VAL A 63 -30.32 -12.17 -21.57
N CYS A 64 -30.22 -11.14 -20.74
CA CYS A 64 -31.37 -10.42 -20.21
C CYS A 64 -31.35 -8.98 -20.74
N THR A 65 -32.46 -8.56 -21.34
CA THR A 65 -32.64 -7.19 -21.85
C THR A 65 -33.79 -6.51 -21.13
N ILE A 66 -33.57 -5.26 -20.72
CA ILE A 66 -34.53 -4.47 -19.97
C ILE A 66 -35.01 -3.35 -20.87
N THR A 67 -36.30 -3.34 -21.17
CA THR A 67 -36.95 -2.24 -21.89
C THR A 67 -37.70 -1.34 -20.91
N LYS A 68 -38.36 -0.28 -21.41
CA LYS A 68 -39.11 0.65 -20.55
C LYS A 68 -40.29 -0.03 -19.83
N ASP A 69 -40.92 -1.02 -20.47
CA ASP A 69 -42.20 -1.60 -20.02
C ASP A 69 -42.14 -3.11 -19.78
N GLU A 70 -41.05 -3.79 -20.15
CA GLU A 70 -40.87 -5.22 -19.96
C GLU A 70 -39.40 -5.64 -19.78
N VAL A 71 -39.20 -6.75 -19.07
CA VAL A 71 -37.91 -7.44 -18.97
C VAL A 71 -37.98 -8.70 -19.82
N VAL A 72 -37.05 -8.83 -20.75
CA VAL A 72 -37.00 -9.92 -21.72
C VAL A 72 -35.79 -10.80 -21.44
N PHE A 73 -36.05 -12.06 -21.08
CA PHE A 73 -35.02 -13.08 -20.92
C PHE A 73 -34.90 -13.91 -22.18
N GLN A 74 -33.72 -13.96 -22.78
CA GLN A 74 -33.36 -14.87 -23.85
C GLN A 74 -32.44 -15.95 -23.27
N LEU A 75 -33.01 -17.12 -22.98
CA LEU A 75 -32.38 -18.20 -22.25
C LEU A 75 -31.97 -19.31 -23.20
N GLN A 76 -30.70 -19.68 -23.19
CA GLN A 76 -30.17 -20.78 -23.96
C GLN A 76 -30.44 -22.11 -23.23
N LYS A 77 -31.09 -23.05 -23.91
CA LYS A 77 -31.33 -24.40 -23.36
C LYS A 77 -30.01 -25.18 -23.30
N SER A 78 -29.78 -25.91 -22.20
CA SER A 78 -28.63 -26.83 -22.09
C SER A 78 -28.85 -28.08 -22.94
N THR A 79 -30.08 -28.59 -22.97
CA THR A 79 -30.52 -29.69 -23.84
C THR A 79 -31.50 -29.18 -24.89
N ASN A 80 -31.21 -29.46 -26.16
CA ASN A 80 -32.08 -29.08 -27.27
C ASN A 80 -33.37 -29.91 -27.23
N GLY A 81 -34.51 -29.25 -27.36
CA GLY A 81 -35.82 -29.90 -27.31
C GLY A 81 -36.94 -28.93 -26.99
N LEU A 82 -38.17 -29.24 -27.39
CA LEU A 82 -39.35 -28.43 -27.06
C LEU A 82 -39.79 -28.68 -25.62
N TRP A 83 -40.15 -27.62 -24.90
CA TRP A 83 -40.65 -27.70 -23.54
C TRP A 83 -42.17 -27.58 -23.55
N ASP A 84 -42.87 -28.51 -22.91
CA ASP A 84 -44.33 -28.46 -22.81
C ASP A 84 -44.78 -27.31 -21.90
N THR A 85 -44.04 -27.08 -20.83
CA THR A 85 -44.21 -25.95 -19.89
C THR A 85 -42.86 -25.33 -19.54
N VAL A 86 -42.84 -24.02 -19.27
CA VAL A 86 -41.61 -23.34 -18.79
C VAL A 86 -41.42 -23.53 -17.30
N GLU A 87 -42.51 -23.51 -16.54
CA GLU A 87 -42.47 -23.66 -15.09
C GLU A 87 -42.51 -25.14 -14.68
N ARG A 88 -41.72 -25.48 -13.67
CA ARG A 88 -41.77 -26.76 -12.98
C ARG A 88 -42.93 -26.78 -11.96
N ASP A 89 -43.84 -27.73 -12.11
CA ASP A 89 -44.97 -27.90 -11.18
C ASP A 89 -44.51 -28.66 -9.93
N LEU A 90 -44.49 -27.98 -8.78
CA LEU A 90 -44.04 -28.50 -7.48
C LEU A 90 -44.81 -27.82 -6.34
N PRO A 91 -45.04 -28.52 -5.22
CA PRO A 91 -45.66 -27.92 -4.04
C PRO A 91 -44.80 -26.80 -3.46
N LYS A 92 -45.46 -25.82 -2.83
CA LYS A 92 -44.82 -24.58 -2.32
C LYS A 92 -43.64 -24.84 -1.38
N HIS A 93 -43.70 -25.90 -0.57
CA HIS A 93 -42.63 -26.26 0.37
C HIS A 93 -41.35 -26.63 -0.37
N GLU A 94 -41.44 -27.55 -1.34
CA GLU A 94 -40.32 -28.00 -2.15
C GLU A 94 -39.72 -26.88 -3.01
N LYS A 95 -40.56 -25.99 -3.55
CA LYS A 95 -40.09 -24.78 -4.27
C LYS A 95 -39.21 -23.89 -3.37
N ASN A 96 -39.56 -23.75 -2.09
CA ASN A 96 -38.77 -22.96 -1.15
C ASN A 96 -37.44 -23.62 -0.78
N GLU A 97 -37.41 -24.94 -0.61
CA GLU A 97 -36.18 -25.68 -0.34
C GLU A 97 -35.24 -25.67 -1.54
N LEU A 98 -35.76 -25.94 -2.73
CA LEU A 98 -35.02 -25.86 -3.98
C LEU A 98 -34.41 -24.47 -4.19
N LYS A 99 -35.19 -23.41 -3.92
CA LYS A 99 -34.73 -22.02 -3.97
C LYS A 99 -33.56 -21.77 -3.01
N LYS A 100 -33.66 -22.23 -1.76
CA LYS A 100 -32.58 -22.08 -0.78
C LYS A 100 -31.32 -22.76 -1.29
N ASN A 101 -31.42 -24.01 -1.75
CA ASN A 101 -30.29 -24.79 -2.23
C ASN A 101 -29.61 -24.12 -3.44
N ILE A 102 -30.39 -23.69 -4.43
CA ILE A 102 -29.87 -22.98 -5.62
C ILE A 102 -29.16 -21.68 -5.23
N ILE A 103 -29.75 -20.88 -4.34
CA ILE A 103 -29.14 -19.62 -3.90
C ILE A 103 -27.84 -19.89 -3.14
N THR A 104 -27.82 -20.90 -2.26
CA THR A 104 -26.61 -21.24 -1.52
C THR A 104 -25.49 -21.76 -2.43
N GLU A 105 -25.82 -22.61 -3.40
CA GLU A 105 -24.83 -23.17 -4.33
C GLU A 105 -24.26 -22.09 -5.24
N THR A 106 -25.11 -21.27 -5.86
CA THR A 106 -24.67 -20.16 -6.71
C THR A 106 -23.84 -19.14 -5.94
N HIS A 107 -24.19 -18.87 -4.68
CA HIS A 107 -23.40 -18.00 -3.80
C HIS A 107 -22.02 -18.59 -3.51
N GLN A 108 -21.94 -19.89 -3.18
CA GLN A 108 -20.67 -20.58 -2.95
C GLN A 108 -19.79 -20.60 -4.20
N GLN A 109 -20.38 -20.86 -5.38
CA GLN A 109 -19.65 -20.81 -6.65
C GLN A 109 -19.11 -19.41 -6.94
N PHE A 110 -19.90 -18.36 -6.68
CA PHE A 110 -19.46 -16.98 -6.83
C PHE A 110 -18.30 -16.65 -5.88
N GLN A 111 -18.38 -17.03 -4.60
CA GLN A 111 -17.29 -16.83 -3.63
C GLN A 111 -15.99 -17.50 -4.09
N LYS A 112 -16.06 -18.77 -4.53
CA LYS A 112 -14.89 -19.50 -5.06
C LYS A 112 -14.25 -18.79 -6.26
N GLN A 113 -15.06 -18.24 -7.17
CA GLN A 113 -14.53 -17.49 -8.33
C GLN A 113 -13.86 -16.17 -7.93
N VAL A 114 -14.37 -15.49 -6.90
CA VAL A 114 -13.73 -14.28 -6.37
C VAL A 114 -12.37 -14.64 -5.75
N GLU A 115 -12.33 -15.67 -4.90
CA GLU A 115 -11.10 -16.15 -4.27
C GLU A 115 -10.06 -16.61 -5.30
N GLU A 116 -10.48 -17.36 -6.33
CA GLU A 116 -9.58 -17.80 -7.40
C GLU A 116 -8.98 -16.61 -8.18
N LYS A 117 -9.77 -15.56 -8.45
CA LYS A 117 -9.28 -14.33 -9.11
C LYS A 117 -8.30 -13.57 -8.23
N GLU A 118 -8.56 -13.49 -6.93
CA GLU A 118 -7.64 -12.88 -5.98
C GLU A 118 -6.33 -13.66 -5.91
N ASN A 119 -6.40 -14.99 -5.80
CA ASN A 119 -5.23 -15.87 -5.78
C ASN A 119 -4.38 -15.72 -7.04
N LYS A 120 -4.99 -15.70 -8.23
CA LYS A 120 -4.29 -15.43 -9.50
C LYS A 120 -3.60 -14.07 -9.50
N LYS A 121 -4.26 -13.03 -8.96
CA LYS A 121 -3.67 -11.69 -8.84
C LYS A 121 -2.49 -11.68 -7.86
N HIS A 122 -2.59 -12.38 -6.74
CA HIS A 122 -1.49 -12.53 -5.79
C HIS A 122 -0.30 -13.30 -6.37
N GLU A 123 -0.56 -14.35 -7.14
CA GLU A 123 0.46 -15.13 -7.81
C GLU A 123 1.21 -14.31 -8.86
N LEU A 124 0.50 -13.58 -9.72
CA LEU A 124 1.11 -12.68 -10.71
C LEU A 124 1.99 -11.62 -10.04
N LYS A 125 1.53 -11.03 -8.93
CA LYS A 125 2.34 -10.09 -8.13
C LYS A 125 3.61 -10.74 -7.59
N ARG A 126 3.50 -11.97 -7.06
CA ARG A 126 4.65 -12.71 -6.51
C ARG A 126 5.68 -13.01 -7.60
N ILE A 127 5.25 -13.42 -8.78
CA ILE A 127 6.12 -13.66 -9.93
C ILE A 127 6.82 -12.36 -10.34
N ALA A 128 6.08 -11.26 -10.49
CA ALA A 128 6.64 -9.96 -10.85
C ALA A 128 7.70 -9.46 -9.83
N VAL A 129 7.43 -9.60 -8.52
CA VAL A 129 8.41 -9.25 -7.47
C VAL A 129 9.66 -10.12 -7.56
N ARG A 130 9.50 -11.42 -7.81
CA ARG A 130 10.62 -12.35 -7.96
C ARG A 130 11.50 -11.99 -9.16
N GLU A 131 10.90 -11.65 -10.29
CA GLU A 131 11.61 -11.19 -11.48
C GLU A 131 12.36 -9.89 -11.22
N GLN A 132 11.73 -8.93 -10.55
CA GLN A 132 12.37 -7.67 -10.16
C GLN A 132 13.60 -7.91 -9.28
N ILE A 133 13.47 -8.75 -8.24
CA ILE A 133 14.61 -9.12 -7.39
C ILE A 133 15.72 -9.75 -8.23
N SER A 134 15.39 -10.64 -9.18
CA SER A 134 16.38 -11.28 -10.04
C SER A 134 17.13 -10.29 -10.94
N LEU A 135 16.46 -9.24 -11.44
CA LEU A 135 17.10 -8.18 -12.22
C LEU A 135 18.01 -7.33 -11.33
N ASP A 136 17.53 -6.92 -10.16
CA ASP A 136 18.30 -6.12 -9.22
C ASP A 136 19.53 -6.87 -8.69
N THR A 137 19.43 -8.18 -8.42
CA THR A 137 20.58 -8.99 -7.99
C THR A 137 21.63 -9.10 -9.09
N LYS A 138 21.23 -9.35 -10.35
CA LYS A 138 22.15 -9.36 -11.49
C LYS A 138 22.86 -8.03 -11.67
N GLN A 139 22.13 -6.92 -11.49
CA GLN A 139 22.70 -5.59 -11.57
C GLN A 139 23.70 -5.33 -10.43
N ARG A 140 23.40 -5.74 -9.20
CA ARG A 140 24.31 -5.63 -8.05
C ARG A 140 25.58 -6.46 -8.25
N GLU A 141 25.45 -7.71 -8.68
CA GLU A 141 26.59 -8.59 -8.98
C GLU A 141 27.49 -7.99 -10.08
N PHE A 142 26.89 -7.37 -11.10
CA PHE A 142 27.65 -6.68 -12.13
C PHE A 142 28.43 -5.48 -11.59
N ILE A 143 27.80 -4.65 -10.75
CA ILE A 143 28.47 -3.51 -10.09
C ILE A 143 29.59 -3.99 -9.16
N GLU A 144 29.38 -5.07 -8.41
CA GLU A 144 30.40 -5.66 -7.55
C GLU A 144 31.60 -6.20 -8.35
N LYS A 145 31.35 -6.83 -9.50
CA LYS A 145 32.42 -7.26 -10.40
C LYS A 145 33.26 -6.07 -10.89
N ILE A 146 32.62 -4.96 -11.27
CA ILE A 146 33.33 -3.74 -11.67
C ILE A 146 34.15 -3.19 -10.50
N ARG A 147 33.53 -3.04 -9.32
CA ARG A 147 34.21 -2.50 -8.14
C ARG A 147 35.41 -3.35 -7.72
N ASN A 148 35.27 -4.67 -7.73
CA ASN A 148 36.36 -5.59 -7.40
C ASN A 148 37.47 -5.54 -8.45
N HIS A 149 37.13 -5.39 -9.74
CA HIS A 149 38.12 -5.23 -10.80
C HIS A 149 38.94 -3.93 -10.61
N GLU A 150 38.28 -2.80 -10.36
CA GLU A 150 38.92 -1.52 -10.08
C GLU A 150 39.81 -1.60 -8.82
N LYS A 151 39.28 -2.15 -7.73
CA LYS A 151 40.04 -2.35 -6.49
C LYS A 151 41.30 -3.19 -6.69
N ASN A 152 41.20 -4.30 -7.42
CA ASN A 152 42.36 -5.17 -7.69
C ASN A 152 43.38 -4.48 -8.60
N LYS A 153 42.94 -3.66 -9.55
CA LYS A 153 43.83 -2.85 -10.39
C LYS A 153 44.58 -1.82 -9.54
N GLU A 154 43.89 -1.10 -8.67
CA GLU A 154 44.52 -0.13 -7.75
C GLU A 154 45.52 -0.80 -6.81
N LEU A 155 45.15 -1.95 -6.21
CA LEU A 155 46.07 -2.73 -5.37
C LEU A 155 47.33 -3.16 -6.14
N GLY A 156 47.17 -3.62 -7.39
CA GLY A 156 48.30 -3.97 -8.25
C GLY A 156 49.18 -2.76 -8.62
N ASP A 157 48.60 -1.58 -8.81
CA ASP A 157 49.35 -0.35 -9.06
C ASP A 157 50.10 0.12 -7.80
N VAL A 158 49.52 -0.04 -6.61
CA VAL A 158 50.20 0.19 -5.32
C VAL A 158 51.35 -0.79 -5.10
N GLU A 159 51.17 -2.08 -5.43
CA GLU A 159 52.23 -3.09 -5.34
C GLU A 159 53.40 -2.79 -6.28
N LYS A 160 53.11 -2.35 -7.52
CA LYS A 160 54.14 -1.89 -8.47
C LYS A 160 54.87 -0.63 -7.98
N TRP A 161 54.15 0.30 -7.37
CA TRP A 161 54.78 1.47 -6.75
C TRP A 161 55.69 1.05 -5.60
N ARG A 162 55.24 0.15 -4.72
CA ARG A 162 56.03 -0.37 -3.59
C ARG A 162 57.30 -1.09 -4.05
N SER A 163 57.23 -1.89 -5.10
CA SER A 163 58.43 -2.53 -5.66
C SER A 163 59.35 -1.53 -6.36
N GLY A 164 58.82 -0.48 -6.97
CA GLY A 164 59.59 0.65 -7.49
C GLY A 164 60.34 1.40 -6.39
N VAL A 165 59.70 1.69 -5.26
CA VAL A 165 60.33 2.34 -4.09
C VAL A 165 61.48 1.50 -3.54
N LEU A 166 61.31 0.18 -3.45
CA LEU A 166 62.37 -0.75 -3.02
C LEU A 166 63.60 -0.76 -3.95
N ILE A 167 63.39 -0.55 -5.26
CA ILE A 167 64.48 -0.46 -6.25
C ILE A 167 65.21 0.87 -6.13
N THR A 168 64.50 1.96 -5.85
CA THR A 168 65.12 3.26 -5.53
C THR A 168 65.90 3.23 -4.22
N GLU A 169 65.40 2.60 -3.16
CA GLU A 169 66.12 2.50 -1.87
C GLU A 169 67.46 1.73 -1.99
N ILE A 170 67.54 0.76 -2.91
CA ILE A 170 68.81 0.06 -3.23
C ILE A 170 69.75 0.97 -4.03
N SER A 171 69.20 1.85 -4.88
CA SER A 171 69.98 2.77 -5.73
C SER A 171 70.44 4.05 -5.00
N THR A 172 69.73 4.47 -3.96
CA THR A 172 70.04 5.66 -3.14
C THR A 172 71.03 5.39 -2.01
N SER A 173 71.62 4.18 -1.93
CA SER A 173 72.72 3.89 -1.00
C SER A 173 74.11 4.18 -1.59
N SER A 174 74.17 4.71 -2.82
CA SER A 174 75.44 4.89 -3.56
C SER A 174 75.77 6.33 -3.99
N GLU A 175 74.91 7.33 -3.74
CA GLU A 175 75.22 8.70 -4.16
C GLU A 175 74.85 9.69 -3.05
N GLU A 176 75.88 10.07 -2.29
CA GLU A 176 75.90 11.23 -1.41
C GLU A 176 76.02 12.53 -2.22
N GLU A 177 75.63 13.63 -1.54
CA GLU A 177 76.11 15.01 -1.67
C GLU A 177 75.31 16.07 -2.47
N GLU A 178 75.22 17.23 -1.79
CA GLU A 178 75.03 18.62 -2.23
C GLU A 178 73.66 19.32 -2.03
N GLU A 179 73.66 20.15 -0.97
CA GLU A 179 73.25 21.56 -0.88
C GLU A 179 71.79 21.98 -0.56
N GLU A 180 71.67 22.65 0.62
CA GLU A 180 71.09 24.00 0.92
C GLU A 180 69.81 24.44 0.17
N GLU A 181 68.81 25.14 0.72
CA GLU A 181 68.69 26.05 1.87
C GLU A 181 67.17 26.33 2.12
N GLU A 182 66.88 27.12 3.14
CA GLU A 182 65.61 27.33 3.83
C GLU A 182 64.38 27.91 3.09
N ASN A 183 63.21 27.56 3.63
CA ASN A 183 62.21 28.45 4.26
C ASN A 183 60.76 28.48 3.74
N GLU A 184 59.87 28.54 4.73
CA GLU A 184 58.42 28.40 4.73
C GLU A 184 57.66 29.52 3.99
N GLU A 185 56.51 29.19 3.39
CA GLU A 185 55.24 29.85 3.77
C GLU A 185 54.01 29.07 3.28
N ARG A 186 53.10 28.77 4.23
CA ARG A 186 51.75 28.23 4.00
C ARG A 186 50.75 29.37 3.81
N LYS A 187 49.87 29.23 2.81
CA LYS A 187 48.42 29.58 2.75
C LYS A 187 48.05 29.72 1.25
N GLY A 188 47.01 29.15 0.67
CA GLY A 188 45.87 28.33 1.07
C GLY A 188 44.98 28.14 -0.16
N THR A 189 43.99 27.25 -0.03
CA THR A 189 42.76 27.10 -0.84
C THR A 189 42.83 26.53 -2.27
N ALA A 190 42.53 25.23 -2.35
CA ALA A 190 41.44 24.60 -3.12
C ALA A 190 41.19 24.99 -4.59
N ARG A 191 41.54 24.03 -5.47
CA ARG A 191 40.71 23.36 -6.48
C ARG A 191 39.84 24.22 -7.41
N ASP A 192 40.20 24.24 -8.70
CA ASP A 192 39.53 23.36 -9.69
C ASP A 192 40.30 23.30 -11.03
N CYS A 193 40.55 22.06 -11.47
CA CYS A 193 41.19 21.73 -12.74
C CYS A 193 40.14 21.68 -13.85
N SER A 194 40.22 22.60 -14.81
CA SER A 194 39.56 22.47 -16.11
C SER A 194 40.47 21.70 -17.08
N TYR A 195 40.17 20.43 -17.35
CA TYR A 195 40.80 19.70 -18.46
C TYR A 195 39.90 19.72 -19.69
N GLN A 196 40.38 20.43 -20.70
CA GLN A 196 39.83 20.47 -22.06
C GLN A 196 40.15 19.15 -22.78
N ASN A 197 39.12 18.43 -23.22
CA ASN A 197 39.27 17.34 -24.18
C ASN A 197 39.40 17.91 -25.60
N LYS A 198 40.62 17.87 -26.15
CA LYS A 198 40.88 17.98 -27.59
C LYS A 198 40.75 16.60 -28.22
N CYS A 199 39.69 16.38 -29.01
CA CYS A 199 39.66 15.29 -29.98
C CYS A 199 40.18 15.78 -31.33
N PHE A 200 41.32 15.21 -31.74
CA PHE A 200 41.90 15.33 -33.08
C PHE A 200 41.15 14.43 -34.05
N LEU A 201 40.56 14.99 -35.11
CA LEU A 201 40.39 14.30 -36.39
C LEU A 201 40.67 15.30 -37.51
N LYS A 202 41.71 15.00 -38.31
CA LYS A 202 42.10 15.77 -39.51
C LYS A 202 41.17 15.41 -40.68
N PRO A 203 40.86 16.37 -41.57
CA PRO A 203 40.62 16.07 -42.97
C PRO A 203 41.79 16.50 -43.85
N SER A 204 42.00 15.68 -44.86
CA SER A 204 43.01 15.69 -45.92
C SER A 204 42.91 16.86 -46.91
N MET A 205 44.05 17.13 -47.55
CA MET A 205 44.34 18.06 -48.65
C MET A 205 43.25 18.06 -49.77
N ILE A 206 43.01 19.14 -50.54
CA ILE A 206 43.78 19.52 -51.75
C ILE A 206 43.22 20.83 -52.38
N ILE A 207 44.13 21.80 -52.60
CA ILE A 207 44.36 22.69 -53.77
C ILE A 207 43.26 23.68 -54.24
N ARG A 208 43.61 24.98 -54.29
CA ARG A 208 43.69 25.80 -55.53
C ARG A 208 44.42 27.14 -55.33
N LYS A 209 44.91 27.65 -56.48
CA LYS A 209 46.08 28.51 -56.73
C LYS A 209 45.90 30.01 -56.38
N LYS A 210 47.07 30.67 -56.36
CA LYS A 210 47.44 32.08 -56.12
C LYS A 210 46.78 33.15 -57.05
N PRO A 211 47.00 34.46 -56.78
CA PRO A 211 46.03 35.55 -56.90
C PRO A 211 46.14 36.32 -58.22
N ALA A 212 45.15 37.17 -58.52
CA ALA A 212 45.27 38.20 -59.55
C ALA A 212 44.35 39.41 -59.26
N GLU A 213 44.83 40.55 -59.73
CA GLU A 213 44.54 41.92 -59.36
C GLU A 213 43.30 42.55 -60.02
N THR A 214 42.74 43.52 -59.29
CA THR A 214 42.25 44.83 -59.75
C THR A 214 40.99 44.98 -60.63
N ASN A 215 40.21 45.98 -60.17
CA ASN A 215 39.46 47.02 -60.88
C ASN A 215 37.93 47.01 -60.74
N ASN A 216 37.50 48.12 -60.14
CA ASN A 216 36.15 48.52 -59.78
C ASN A 216 35.20 48.55 -60.97
N THR A 217 33.96 48.06 -60.78
CA THR A 217 32.78 48.79 -61.23
C THR A 217 31.54 48.38 -60.40
N GLU A 218 30.98 49.40 -59.74
CA GLU A 218 29.62 49.55 -59.18
C GLU A 218 28.80 48.30 -58.85
N ILE A 219 28.77 47.92 -57.57
CA ILE A 219 27.83 46.96 -57.01
C ILE A 219 26.66 47.73 -56.39
N SER A 220 25.49 47.62 -57.02
CA SER A 220 24.18 47.93 -56.43
C SER A 220 24.10 47.35 -55.02
N SER A 221 23.93 48.21 -54.01
CA SER A 221 23.96 47.83 -52.61
C SER A 221 22.91 46.77 -52.27
N VAL A 222 23.36 45.58 -51.89
CA VAL A 222 22.55 44.49 -51.35
C VAL A 222 21.80 45.01 -50.11
N PRO A 223 20.47 44.76 -49.96
CA PRO A 223 19.73 45.24 -48.81
C PRO A 223 20.30 44.64 -47.52
N LEU A 224 20.48 45.49 -46.51
CA LEU A 224 21.05 45.12 -45.22
C LEU A 224 20.27 43.96 -44.58
N PRO A 225 20.96 43.00 -43.93
CA PRO A 225 20.32 41.90 -43.23
C PRO A 225 19.32 42.42 -42.20
N ARG A 226 18.12 41.83 -42.15
CA ARG A 226 17.09 42.19 -41.17
C ARG A 226 17.63 42.04 -39.75
N LYS A 227 17.35 43.02 -38.88
CA LYS A 227 17.78 43.01 -37.47
C LYS A 227 17.17 41.80 -36.75
N GLN A 228 18.01 41.08 -36.00
CA GLN A 228 17.59 39.95 -35.16
C GLN A 228 16.93 40.47 -33.87
N SER A 229 15.81 39.85 -33.48
CA SER A 229 15.15 40.06 -32.19
C SER A 229 15.04 38.73 -31.46
N THR A 230 15.52 38.67 -30.23
CA THR A 230 15.40 37.48 -29.39
C THR A 230 14.00 37.43 -28.79
N LEU A 231 13.20 36.46 -29.23
CA LEU A 231 11.88 36.19 -28.67
C LEU A 231 12.01 35.23 -27.49
N SER A 232 11.55 35.63 -26.30
CA SER A 232 11.44 34.71 -25.17
C SER A 232 10.22 33.82 -25.37
N VAL A 233 10.45 32.58 -25.82
CA VAL A 233 9.37 31.59 -25.97
C VAL A 233 9.22 30.82 -24.67
N THR A 234 8.07 30.97 -24.00
CA THR A 234 7.70 30.14 -22.84
C THR A 234 6.89 28.94 -23.30
N PHE A 235 7.41 27.74 -23.09
CA PHE A 235 6.70 26.50 -23.40
C PHE A 235 5.70 26.18 -22.30
N THR A 236 4.51 25.71 -22.70
CA THR A 236 3.52 25.16 -21.78
C THR A 236 4.09 23.91 -21.11
N ARG A 237 4.06 23.86 -19.77
CA ARG A 237 4.51 22.67 -19.03
C ARG A 237 3.60 21.49 -19.35
N ARG A 238 4.21 20.35 -19.71
CA ARG A 238 3.52 19.09 -20.02
C ARG A 238 3.88 18.05 -18.96
N GLU A 239 2.87 17.34 -18.45
CA GLU A 239 3.05 16.32 -17.40
C GLU A 239 3.62 15.00 -17.98
N PHE A 240 3.37 14.72 -19.26
CA PHE A 240 3.85 13.53 -19.94
C PHE A 240 5.10 13.80 -20.80
N PRO A 241 6.07 12.87 -20.81
CA PRO A 241 7.31 13.01 -21.58
C PRO A 241 7.11 12.85 -23.10
N THR A 242 5.98 12.29 -23.53
CA THR A 242 5.63 12.17 -24.96
C THR A 242 5.33 13.54 -25.58
N PRO A 243 5.90 13.88 -26.74
CA PRO A 243 5.57 15.11 -27.46
C PRO A 243 4.09 15.16 -27.83
N SER A 244 3.48 16.35 -27.87
CA SER A 244 2.04 16.50 -28.17
C SER A 244 1.60 15.89 -29.51
N ARG A 245 2.52 15.73 -30.47
CA ARG A 245 2.25 15.11 -31.77
C ARG A 245 1.96 13.60 -31.68
N GLU A 246 2.51 12.93 -30.66
CA GLU A 246 2.40 11.48 -30.45
C GLU A 246 1.49 11.15 -29.25
N SER A 247 0.83 12.17 -28.69
CA SER A 247 -0.06 12.07 -27.56
C SER A 247 -1.40 11.47 -27.95
N LYS A 248 -1.82 10.44 -27.22
CA LYS A 248 -3.20 9.94 -27.24
C LYS A 248 -3.97 10.62 -26.11
N LEU A 249 -4.57 11.75 -26.43
CA LEU A 249 -5.21 12.64 -25.45
C LEU A 249 -6.27 11.92 -24.60
N GLU A 250 -7.10 11.05 -25.19
CA GLU A 250 -8.11 10.28 -24.45
C GLU A 250 -7.49 9.33 -23.41
N GLU A 251 -6.42 8.61 -23.76
CA GLU A 251 -5.74 7.66 -22.86
C GLU A 251 -5.04 8.41 -21.71
N GLU A 252 -4.42 9.54 -22.00
CA GLU A 252 -3.80 10.43 -20.99
C GLU A 252 -4.86 10.99 -20.02
N ASN A 253 -6.00 11.44 -20.54
CA ASN A 253 -7.11 11.93 -19.73
C ASN A 253 -7.75 10.81 -18.90
N GLU A 254 -7.84 9.59 -19.43
CA GLU A 254 -8.31 8.44 -18.67
C GLU A 254 -7.31 8.04 -17.58
N TRP A 255 -6.02 8.09 -17.86
CA TRP A 255 -4.97 7.87 -16.86
C TRP A 255 -5.03 8.91 -15.73
N LEU A 256 -5.20 10.20 -16.07
CA LEU A 256 -5.36 11.28 -15.10
C LEU A 256 -6.63 11.10 -14.26
N ARG A 257 -7.75 10.73 -14.90
CA ARG A 257 -9.01 10.42 -14.18
C ARG A 257 -8.85 9.25 -13.22
N LYS A 258 -8.19 8.16 -13.65
CA LYS A 258 -7.89 7.00 -12.81
C LYS A 258 -6.96 7.37 -11.65
N GLN A 259 -5.94 8.18 -11.89
CA GLN A 259 -5.07 8.72 -10.84
C GLN A 259 -5.86 9.54 -9.83
N VAL A 260 -6.72 10.44 -10.28
CA VAL A 260 -7.57 11.27 -9.41
C VAL A 260 -8.57 10.41 -8.63
N GLU A 261 -9.16 9.40 -9.24
CA GLU A 261 -10.09 8.48 -8.59
C GLU A 261 -9.39 7.61 -7.54
N VAL A 262 -8.18 7.13 -7.85
CA VAL A 262 -7.32 6.44 -6.87
C VAL A 262 -6.93 7.38 -5.73
N ARG A 263 -6.55 8.64 -6.01
CA ARG A 263 -6.26 9.62 -4.94
C ARG A 263 -7.49 9.90 -4.07
N ARG A 264 -8.67 10.05 -4.67
CA ARG A 264 -9.94 10.23 -3.95
C ARG A 264 -10.31 9.04 -3.07
N THR A 265 -10.02 7.83 -3.53
CA THR A 265 -10.27 6.60 -2.74
C THR A 265 -9.22 6.40 -1.66
N VAL A 266 -7.97 6.78 -1.89
CA VAL A 266 -6.82 6.50 -1.00
C VAL A 266 -6.57 7.58 0.06
N GLY A 267 -6.80 8.87 -0.18
CA GLY A 267 -6.58 9.84 0.89
C GLY A 267 -6.60 11.32 0.53
N PHE A 268 -6.87 12.11 1.57
CA PHE A 268 -6.76 13.57 1.58
C PHE A 268 -5.36 14.02 1.15
N PHE A 269 -5.29 14.82 0.07
CA PHE A 269 -4.04 15.41 -0.43
C PHE A 269 -4.01 16.90 -0.08
N SER A 270 -2.94 17.36 0.58
CA SER A 270 -2.83 18.75 1.07
C SER A 270 -2.76 19.78 -0.04
N ASP A 271 -2.23 19.38 -1.21
CA ASP A 271 -1.97 20.29 -2.32
C ASP A 271 -3.25 20.62 -3.10
N ASP A 272 -4.28 19.77 -2.97
CA ASP A 272 -5.60 19.96 -3.60
C ASP A 272 -6.48 20.96 -2.83
N LEU A 273 -6.07 21.44 -1.65
CA LEU A 273 -6.86 22.41 -0.88
C LEU A 273 -6.69 23.84 -1.39
N ARG A 274 -7.82 24.49 -1.63
CA ARG A 274 -7.87 25.93 -1.87
C ARG A 274 -7.38 26.69 -0.63
N PRO A 275 -6.81 27.90 -0.77
CA PRO A 275 -6.38 28.69 0.38
C PRO A 275 -7.48 28.92 1.43
N GLU A 276 -8.72 29.14 1.00
CA GLU A 276 -9.89 29.31 1.87
C GLU A 276 -10.21 28.06 2.72
N GLU A 277 -9.81 26.88 2.24
CA GLU A 277 -10.05 25.59 2.90
C GLU A 277 -8.90 25.21 3.84
N ARG A 278 -7.82 26.02 3.91
CA ARG A 278 -6.68 25.84 4.84
C ARG A 278 -6.98 26.40 6.24
N ASN A 279 -8.19 26.16 6.72
CA ASN A 279 -8.63 26.53 8.06
C ASN A 279 -8.67 25.29 8.96
N PRO A 280 -8.11 25.32 10.20
CA PRO A 280 -8.12 24.17 11.10
C PRO A 280 -9.52 23.58 11.36
N SER A 281 -10.53 24.45 11.52
CA SER A 281 -11.92 24.03 11.71
C SER A 281 -12.51 23.32 10.49
N TYR A 282 -12.15 23.76 9.28
CA TYR A 282 -12.57 23.08 8.04
C TYR A 282 -11.92 21.71 7.93
N LEU A 283 -10.63 21.59 8.29
CA LEU A 283 -9.90 20.33 8.27
C LEU A 283 -10.43 19.32 9.29
N LYS A 284 -10.83 19.80 10.47
CA LYS A 284 -11.57 18.98 11.45
C LYS A 284 -12.84 18.43 10.82
N PHE A 285 -13.69 19.31 10.26
CA PHE A 285 -14.93 18.89 9.63
C PHE A 285 -14.69 17.89 8.49
N LYS A 286 -13.67 18.11 7.65
CA LYS A 286 -13.28 17.18 6.58
C LYS A 286 -12.86 15.82 7.13
N GLY A 287 -12.04 15.80 8.19
CA GLY A 287 -11.65 14.59 8.90
C GLY A 287 -12.86 13.84 9.44
N ASP A 288 -13.81 14.54 10.07
CA ASP A 288 -15.03 13.94 10.62
C ASP A 288 -15.91 13.32 9.52
N GLN A 289 -15.94 13.92 8.33
CA GLN A 289 -16.63 13.34 7.17
C GLN A 289 -15.95 12.05 6.69
N PHE A 290 -14.61 11.98 6.70
CA PHE A 290 -13.88 10.75 6.41
C PHE A 290 -14.08 9.67 7.48
N MET A 291 -14.16 10.06 8.75
CA MET A 291 -14.49 9.15 9.86
C MET A 291 -15.87 8.52 9.67
N LYS A 292 -16.89 9.32 9.30
CA LYS A 292 -18.23 8.81 8.96
C LYS A 292 -18.21 7.88 7.74
N ALA A 293 -17.35 8.16 6.76
CA ALA A 293 -17.13 7.32 5.59
C ALA A 293 -16.27 6.07 5.89
N LYS A 294 -15.84 5.87 7.14
CA LYS A 294 -14.93 4.79 7.58
C LYS A 294 -13.57 4.78 6.86
N ASN A 295 -13.18 5.89 6.27
CA ASN A 295 -11.85 6.06 5.67
C ASN A 295 -10.91 6.71 6.69
N TYR A 296 -10.39 5.88 7.61
CA TYR A 296 -9.59 6.36 8.74
C TYR A 296 -8.22 6.91 8.30
N LEU A 297 -7.62 6.38 7.23
CA LEU A 297 -6.34 6.86 6.69
C LEU A 297 -6.47 8.28 6.10
N ALA A 298 -7.54 8.55 5.37
CA ALA A 298 -7.87 9.89 4.88
C ALA A 298 -8.16 10.86 6.04
N ALA A 299 -8.84 10.39 7.09
CA ALA A 299 -9.08 11.20 8.29
C ALA A 299 -7.76 11.58 8.98
N ILE A 300 -6.85 10.63 9.18
CA ILE A 300 -5.54 10.87 9.81
C ILE A 300 -4.72 11.90 9.03
N SER A 301 -4.69 11.81 7.70
CA SER A 301 -3.96 12.77 6.86
C SER A 301 -4.58 14.16 6.94
N ALA A 302 -5.91 14.29 6.92
CA ALA A 302 -6.62 15.55 7.11
C ALA A 302 -6.31 16.19 8.48
N TYR A 303 -6.42 15.41 9.57
CA TYR A 303 -6.13 15.89 10.92
C TYR A 303 -4.65 16.24 11.09
N THR A 304 -3.74 15.44 10.54
CA THR A 304 -2.30 15.71 10.60
C THR A 304 -1.93 17.00 9.88
N PHE A 305 -2.55 17.29 8.73
CA PHE A 305 -2.38 18.56 8.06
C PHE A 305 -2.95 19.72 8.87
N GLY A 306 -4.11 19.54 9.51
CA GLY A 306 -4.68 20.52 10.44
C GLY A 306 -3.75 20.85 11.61
N ILE A 307 -3.10 19.83 12.19
CA ILE A 307 -2.14 20.00 13.29
C ILE A 307 -0.91 20.78 12.82
N LYS A 308 -0.40 20.52 11.60
CA LYS A 308 0.69 21.32 11.02
C LYS A 308 0.35 22.80 10.85
N LEU A 309 -0.93 23.11 10.60
CA LEU A 309 -1.40 24.50 10.49
C LEU A 309 -1.59 25.14 11.86
N SER A 310 -2.16 24.41 12.81
CA SER A 310 -2.40 24.88 14.17
C SER A 310 -2.21 23.76 15.19
N GLU A 311 -1.14 23.84 15.96
CA GLU A 311 -0.81 22.88 17.02
C GLU A 311 -1.69 23.04 18.27
N ASN A 312 -2.27 24.23 18.47
CA ASN A 312 -3.07 24.54 19.68
C ASN A 312 -4.51 24.00 19.61
N PHE A 313 -4.91 23.40 18.48
CA PHE A 313 -6.30 23.02 18.26
C PHE A 313 -6.58 21.57 18.67
N VAL A 314 -7.05 21.40 19.91
CA VAL A 314 -7.20 20.11 20.60
C VAL A 314 -8.10 19.12 19.85
N ASP A 315 -9.20 19.59 19.26
CA ASP A 315 -10.17 18.73 18.57
C ASP A 315 -9.54 17.90 17.44
N LEU A 316 -8.49 18.40 16.78
CA LEU A 316 -7.79 17.65 15.73
C LEU A 316 -7.01 16.47 16.32
N TYR A 317 -6.40 16.62 17.50
CA TYR A 317 -5.74 15.52 18.20
C TYR A 317 -6.75 14.48 18.68
N ILE A 318 -7.91 14.93 19.17
CA ILE A 318 -9.00 14.03 19.60
C ILE A 318 -9.50 13.22 18.39
N GLY A 319 -9.80 13.87 17.26
CA GLY A 319 -10.24 13.18 16.04
C GLY A 319 -9.17 12.23 15.48
N ARG A 320 -7.89 12.64 15.49
CA ARG A 320 -6.78 11.78 15.03
C ARG A 320 -6.56 10.58 15.95
N SER A 321 -6.66 10.75 17.27
CA SER A 321 -6.56 9.65 18.24
C SER A 321 -7.67 8.61 18.04
N GLU A 322 -8.89 9.06 17.74
CA GLU A 322 -10.01 8.17 17.41
C GLU A 322 -9.75 7.36 16.14
N ALA A 323 -9.28 8.02 15.08
CA ALA A 323 -8.90 7.35 13.84
C ALA A 323 -7.76 6.33 14.04
N HIS A 324 -6.76 6.67 14.86
CA HIS A 324 -5.67 5.75 15.22
C HIS A 324 -6.14 4.57 16.05
N PHE A 325 -7.06 4.79 16.98
CA PHE A 325 -7.66 3.73 17.79
C PHE A 325 -8.42 2.73 16.91
N LEU A 326 -9.22 3.21 15.95
CA LEU A 326 -9.97 2.37 15.01
C LEU A 326 -9.07 1.59 14.03
N LEU A 327 -7.87 2.08 13.74
CA LEU A 327 -6.84 1.38 12.96
C LEU A 327 -5.89 0.51 13.80
N GLU A 328 -6.17 0.34 15.10
CA GLU A 328 -5.34 -0.45 16.03
C GLU A 328 -3.91 0.08 16.20
N HIS A 329 -3.67 1.35 15.87
CA HIS A 329 -2.39 2.04 16.11
C HIS A 329 -2.35 2.62 17.52
N TYR A 330 -2.46 1.76 18.54
CA TYR A 330 -2.63 2.16 19.94
C TYR A 330 -1.50 3.06 20.47
N GLN A 331 -0.25 2.80 20.10
CA GLN A 331 0.91 3.62 20.49
C GLN A 331 0.83 5.06 19.97
N LYS A 332 0.28 5.26 18.76
CA LYS A 332 0.06 6.60 18.20
C LYS A 332 -1.10 7.30 18.90
N CYS A 333 -2.17 6.55 19.19
CA CYS A 333 -3.33 7.04 19.92
C CYS A 333 -2.95 7.56 21.33
N VAL A 334 -2.16 6.80 22.10
CA VAL A 334 -1.71 7.21 23.45
C VAL A 334 -0.95 8.54 23.43
N ARG A 335 -0.09 8.74 22.42
CA ARG A 335 0.66 9.99 22.23
C ARG A 335 -0.29 11.15 21.92
N ASP A 336 -1.18 11.00 20.94
CA ASP A 336 -2.15 12.03 20.58
C ASP A 336 -3.08 12.41 21.76
N CYS A 337 -3.54 11.43 22.54
CA CYS A 337 -4.33 11.69 23.74
C CYS A 337 -3.53 12.43 24.81
N SER A 338 -2.23 12.13 24.97
CA SER A 338 -1.36 12.79 25.94
C SER A 338 -1.05 14.24 25.53
N ASP A 339 -0.82 14.48 24.24
CA ASP A 339 -0.65 15.82 23.66
C ASP A 339 -1.93 16.65 23.86
N ALA A 340 -3.11 16.07 23.55
CA ALA A 340 -4.39 16.71 23.78
C ALA A 340 -4.60 17.07 25.27
N LEU A 341 -4.26 16.18 26.20
CA LEU A 341 -4.38 16.43 27.64
C LEU A 341 -3.41 17.51 28.13
N ASN A 342 -2.23 17.64 27.52
CA ASN A 342 -1.30 18.72 27.82
C ASN A 342 -1.85 20.09 27.38
N LEU A 343 -2.49 20.14 26.21
CA LEU A 343 -3.15 21.35 25.71
C LEU A 343 -4.41 21.74 26.51
N LEU A 344 -5.08 20.78 27.15
CA LEU A 344 -6.28 21.00 27.97
C LEU A 344 -5.98 21.47 29.41
N LYS A 345 -4.75 21.93 29.70
CA LYS A 345 -4.37 22.55 30.97
C LYS A 345 -4.49 24.07 30.85
N PRO A 346 -5.14 24.79 31.80
CA PRO A 346 -5.70 24.32 33.08
C PRO A 346 -7.05 23.59 32.96
N PRO A 347 -7.44 22.78 33.97
CA PRO A 347 -8.73 22.12 34.02
C PRO A 347 -9.87 23.14 34.17
N VAL A 348 -10.80 23.19 33.20
CA VAL A 348 -11.94 24.13 33.18
C VAL A 348 -13.22 23.34 32.88
N ALA A 349 -14.38 23.78 33.36
CA ALA A 349 -15.66 23.10 33.10
C ALA A 349 -15.93 22.88 31.59
N SER A 350 -15.54 23.84 30.72
CA SER A 350 -15.71 23.71 29.27
C SER A 350 -14.88 22.58 28.65
N ASN A 351 -13.72 22.24 29.24
CA ASN A 351 -12.82 21.21 28.70
C ASN A 351 -13.02 19.84 29.36
N PHE A 352 -13.95 19.75 30.31
CA PHE A 352 -14.21 18.56 31.11
C PHE A 352 -14.52 17.33 30.24
N ALA A 353 -15.46 17.46 29.29
CA ALA A 353 -15.87 16.35 28.43
C ALA A 353 -14.73 15.85 27.51
N GLN A 354 -13.97 16.78 26.93
CA GLN A 354 -12.81 16.45 26.08
C GLN A 354 -11.71 15.74 26.88
N ARG A 355 -11.44 16.21 28.11
CA ARG A 355 -10.45 15.58 28.99
C ARG A 355 -10.81 14.14 29.35
N ILE A 356 -12.06 13.90 29.75
CA ILE A 356 -12.54 12.53 30.04
C ILE A 356 -12.41 11.65 28.80
N THR A 357 -12.84 12.14 27.64
CA THR A 357 -12.74 11.41 26.36
C THR A 357 -11.29 10.98 26.07
N CYS A 358 -10.33 11.89 26.25
CA CYS A 358 -8.90 11.59 26.07
C CYS A 358 -8.37 10.58 27.10
N ILE A 359 -8.71 10.74 28.39
CA ILE A 359 -8.28 9.81 29.46
C ILE A 359 -8.82 8.41 29.20
N VAL A 360 -10.12 8.30 28.91
CA VAL A 360 -10.76 7.00 28.62
C VAL A 360 -10.13 6.34 27.40
N ARG A 361 -9.94 7.09 26.30
CA ARG A 361 -9.35 6.53 25.07
C ARG A 361 -7.88 6.14 25.27
N ARG A 362 -7.12 6.91 26.07
CA ARG A 362 -5.74 6.59 26.43
C ARG A 362 -5.67 5.33 27.27
N GLY A 363 -6.50 5.21 28.32
CA GLY A 363 -6.59 4.03 29.17
C GLY A 363 -6.98 2.76 28.39
N ASP A 364 -7.98 2.85 27.52
CA ASP A 364 -8.41 1.76 26.63
C ASP A 364 -7.25 1.34 25.70
N SER A 365 -6.55 2.31 25.10
CA SER A 365 -5.38 2.04 24.25
C SER A 365 -4.23 1.37 25.01
N LEU A 366 -3.97 1.78 26.25
CA LEU A 366 -2.93 1.16 27.10
C LEU A 366 -3.27 -0.29 27.45
N CYS A 367 -4.54 -0.59 27.78
CA CYS A 367 -5.01 -1.96 27.96
C CYS A 367 -4.81 -2.79 26.69
N LYS A 368 -5.09 -2.23 25.51
CA LYS A 368 -4.86 -2.91 24.22
C LYS A 368 -3.39 -3.19 23.89
N ILE A 369 -2.47 -2.36 24.39
CA ILE A 369 -1.03 -2.57 24.27
C ILE A 369 -0.54 -3.70 25.20
N GLY A 370 -1.29 -4.03 26.26
CA GLY A 370 -0.91 -4.98 27.32
C GLY A 370 -0.50 -4.30 28.63
N MET A 371 -0.53 -2.96 28.69
CA MET A 371 -0.24 -2.20 29.91
C MET A 371 -1.50 -2.04 30.76
N HIS A 372 -2.09 -3.16 31.19
CA HIS A 372 -3.39 -3.16 31.86
C HIS A 372 -3.42 -2.41 33.18
N ARG A 373 -2.35 -2.50 33.98
CA ARG A 373 -2.29 -1.82 35.29
C ARG A 373 -2.44 -0.30 35.15
N GLU A 374 -1.70 0.30 34.23
CA GLU A 374 -1.76 1.73 33.95
C GLU A 374 -3.08 2.11 33.28
N GLY A 375 -3.52 1.31 32.30
CA GLY A 375 -4.79 1.55 31.60
C GLY A 375 -6.01 1.51 32.54
N ILE A 376 -6.07 0.55 33.47
CA ILE A 376 -7.11 0.46 34.48
C ILE A 376 -7.07 1.67 35.42
N GLY A 377 -5.88 2.11 35.85
CA GLY A 377 -5.74 3.30 36.68
C GLY A 377 -6.27 4.58 36.01
N GLU A 378 -5.99 4.75 34.72
CA GLU A 378 -6.52 5.87 33.93
C GLU A 378 -8.05 5.79 33.76
N LEU A 379 -8.59 4.59 33.50
CA LEU A 379 -10.04 4.40 33.41
C LEU A 379 -10.75 4.64 34.74
N GLN A 380 -10.15 4.24 35.86
CA GLN A 380 -10.64 4.54 37.21
C GLN A 380 -10.65 6.05 37.48
N ALA A 381 -9.56 6.75 37.13
CA ALA A 381 -9.52 8.20 37.24
C ALA A 381 -10.61 8.90 36.40
N ALA A 382 -10.95 8.34 35.23
CA ALA A 382 -12.08 8.83 34.44
C ALA A 382 -13.45 8.55 35.09
N LEU A 383 -13.61 7.39 35.74
CA LEU A 383 -14.82 7.05 36.48
C LEU A 383 -15.00 7.93 37.73
N ASP A 384 -13.92 8.26 38.41
CA ASP A 384 -13.94 9.20 39.55
C ASP A 384 -14.37 10.61 39.12
N MET A 385 -13.99 11.02 37.89
CA MET A 385 -14.47 12.27 37.30
C MET A 385 -15.94 12.19 36.87
N GLN A 386 -16.38 11.05 36.31
CA GLN A 386 -17.74 10.83 35.83
C GLN A 386 -18.31 9.54 36.43
N SER A 387 -18.88 9.65 37.63
CA SER A 387 -19.35 8.51 38.44
C SER A 387 -20.43 7.65 37.76
N ASP A 388 -21.24 8.26 36.89
CA ASP A 388 -22.48 7.64 36.40
C ASP A 388 -22.31 6.97 35.02
N ASN A 389 -21.08 6.88 34.50
CA ASN A 389 -20.85 6.36 33.15
C ASN A 389 -20.64 4.84 33.12
N GLU A 390 -21.72 4.11 32.85
CA GLU A 390 -21.72 2.64 32.73
C GLU A 390 -20.78 2.13 31.62
N GLU A 391 -20.53 2.91 30.55
CA GLU A 391 -19.61 2.52 29.48
C GLU A 391 -18.17 2.38 30.00
N ILE A 392 -17.72 3.32 30.84
CA ILE A 392 -16.38 3.28 31.44
C ILE A 392 -16.27 2.08 32.39
N ARG A 393 -17.32 1.83 33.18
CA ARG A 393 -17.37 0.67 34.08
C ARG A 393 -17.22 -0.65 33.33
N MET A 394 -17.95 -0.83 32.23
CA MET A 394 -17.82 -2.02 31.39
C MET A 394 -16.41 -2.16 30.79
N LYS A 395 -15.77 -1.06 30.38
CA LYS A 395 -14.39 -1.08 29.88
C LYS A 395 -13.40 -1.51 30.97
N ILE A 396 -13.57 -1.02 32.20
CA ILE A 396 -12.75 -1.42 33.35
C ILE A 396 -12.94 -2.91 33.65
N GLU A 397 -14.18 -3.41 33.71
CA GLU A 397 -14.46 -4.82 33.96
C GLU A 397 -13.81 -5.72 32.90
N LYS A 398 -13.94 -5.33 31.63
CA LYS A 398 -13.30 -6.03 30.51
C LYS A 398 -11.77 -6.03 30.63
N ALA A 399 -11.16 -4.89 30.94
CA ALA A 399 -9.72 -4.78 31.13
C ALA A 399 -9.23 -5.63 32.32
N MET A 400 -9.98 -5.62 33.44
CA MET A 400 -9.68 -6.46 34.60
C MET A 400 -9.79 -7.95 34.30
N LEU A 401 -10.76 -8.36 33.49
CA LEU A 401 -10.91 -9.75 33.06
C LEU A 401 -9.71 -10.18 32.19
N GLN A 402 -9.34 -9.35 31.22
CA GLN A 402 -8.17 -9.60 30.36
C GLN A 402 -6.89 -9.72 31.18
N PHE A 403 -6.69 -8.82 32.14
CA PHE A 403 -5.54 -8.86 33.04
C PHE A 403 -5.49 -10.15 33.90
N LYS A 404 -6.63 -10.59 34.45
CA LYS A 404 -6.71 -11.86 35.20
C LYS A 404 -6.39 -13.07 34.33
N ASP A 405 -6.82 -13.08 33.08
CA ASP A 405 -6.54 -14.18 32.16
C ASP A 405 -5.07 -14.23 31.72
N GLU A 406 -4.42 -13.08 31.57
CA GLU A 406 -2.97 -12.99 31.33
C GLU A 406 -2.18 -13.50 32.53
N MET A 407 -2.52 -13.07 33.75
CA MET A 407 -1.88 -13.57 34.99
C MET A 407 -2.04 -15.10 35.14
N LYS A 408 -3.19 -15.67 34.77
CA LYS A 408 -3.37 -17.14 34.79
C LYS A 408 -2.50 -17.85 33.75
N LYS A 409 -2.29 -17.26 32.57
CA LYS A 409 -1.41 -17.81 31.53
C LYS A 409 0.04 -17.82 31.98
N GLU A 410 0.52 -16.72 32.57
CA GLU A 410 1.89 -16.62 33.11
C GLU A 410 2.13 -17.67 34.22
N ASN A 411 1.20 -17.80 35.17
CA ASN A 411 1.29 -18.82 36.21
C ASN A 411 1.28 -20.26 35.66
N ASN A 412 0.62 -20.51 34.53
CA ASN A 412 0.62 -21.82 33.88
C ASN A 412 1.89 -22.07 33.04
N THR A 413 2.48 -21.03 32.44
CA THR A 413 3.77 -21.15 31.74
C THR A 413 4.90 -21.40 32.72
N ASP A 414 4.89 -20.72 33.87
CA ASP A 414 5.90 -20.91 34.91
C ASP A 414 5.86 -22.33 35.47
N LYS A 415 4.67 -22.86 35.76
CA LYS A 415 4.48 -24.28 36.17
C LYS A 415 4.94 -25.28 35.10
N LYS A 416 4.79 -24.95 33.82
CA LYS A 416 5.24 -25.82 32.73
C LYS A 416 6.77 -25.78 32.60
N CYS A 417 7.39 -24.62 32.79
CA CYS A 417 8.84 -24.46 32.83
C CYS A 417 9.45 -25.19 34.04
N THR A 418 8.86 -25.08 35.24
CA THR A 418 9.33 -25.79 36.43
C THR A 418 9.24 -27.31 36.28
N ASN A 419 8.15 -27.82 35.71
CA ASN A 419 7.99 -29.25 35.44
C ASN A 419 8.97 -29.76 34.37
N ASN A 420 9.31 -28.92 33.37
CA ASN A 420 10.31 -29.28 32.36
C ASN A 420 11.73 -29.31 32.94
N THR A 421 12.07 -28.37 33.83
CA THR A 421 13.35 -28.39 34.56
C THR A 421 13.44 -29.57 35.53
N GLU A 422 12.36 -29.93 36.22
CA GLU A 422 12.31 -31.14 37.06
C GLU A 422 12.44 -32.43 36.24
N CYS A 423 11.88 -32.49 35.03
CA CYS A 423 12.09 -33.63 34.10
C CYS A 423 13.55 -33.72 33.62
N ILE A 424 14.22 -32.61 33.35
CA ILE A 424 15.64 -32.58 32.94
C ILE A 424 16.55 -32.99 34.11
N LEU A 425 16.23 -32.58 35.35
CA LEU A 425 16.98 -32.99 36.54
C LEU A 425 16.83 -34.49 36.82
N LYS A 426 15.62 -35.06 36.68
CA LYS A 426 15.40 -36.51 36.83
C LYS A 426 16.13 -37.34 35.76
N GLN A 427 16.22 -36.86 34.53
CA GLN A 427 17.01 -37.53 33.48
C GLN A 427 18.53 -37.48 33.73
N ASN A 428 19.01 -36.53 34.53
CA ASN A 428 20.42 -36.44 34.91
C ASN A 428 20.77 -37.27 36.16
N GLU A 429 19.80 -37.55 37.04
CA GLU A 429 19.97 -38.46 38.18
C GLU A 429 19.99 -39.95 37.77
N ASP A 430 19.36 -40.31 36.64
CA ASP A 430 19.38 -41.68 36.12
C ASP A 430 20.67 -42.03 35.35
N ASN A 431 21.57 -41.08 35.08
CA ASN A 431 22.91 -41.33 34.55
C ASN A 431 23.93 -41.56 35.69
N SER A 432 23.72 -42.64 36.43
CA SER A 432 24.73 -43.25 37.30
C SER A 432 25.83 -43.89 36.44
N SER A 433 26.75 -43.06 35.95
CA SER A 433 28.01 -43.49 35.33
C SER A 433 29.13 -42.48 35.54
N VAL A 434 29.11 -41.75 36.66
CA VAL A 434 30.13 -40.74 37.00
C VAL A 434 31.13 -41.24 38.04
N GLU A 435 30.91 -42.39 38.68
CA GLU A 435 31.92 -43.03 39.55
C GLU A 435 33.01 -43.80 38.78
N GLN A 436 32.96 -43.88 37.44
CA GLN A 436 33.99 -44.57 36.64
C GLN A 436 35.03 -43.63 36.01
N LEU A 437 34.93 -42.31 36.19
CA LEU A 437 35.85 -41.33 35.58
C LEU A 437 36.81 -40.64 36.56
N GLU A 438 36.64 -40.81 37.88
CA GLU A 438 37.60 -40.28 38.87
C GLU A 438 38.80 -41.21 39.11
N GLU A 439 38.68 -42.52 38.88
CA GLU A 439 39.84 -43.44 38.96
C GLU A 439 40.83 -43.31 37.78
N LEU A 440 40.39 -42.76 36.64
CA LEU A 440 41.24 -42.60 35.45
C LEU A 440 42.05 -41.30 35.42
N PHE A 441 41.76 -40.35 36.33
CA PHE A 441 42.44 -39.05 36.38
C PHE A 441 43.58 -38.99 37.43
N MET A 442 43.58 -39.90 38.42
CA MET A 442 44.66 -39.96 39.44
C MET A 442 45.86 -40.85 39.04
N ALA A 443 45.77 -41.60 37.94
CA ALA A 443 46.85 -42.49 37.48
C ALA A 443 47.80 -41.87 36.43
N LYS A 444 47.68 -40.57 36.11
CA LYS A 444 48.47 -39.90 35.06
C LYS A 444 49.43 -38.81 35.55
N SER A 445 49.62 -38.64 36.86
CA SER A 445 50.57 -37.66 37.42
C SER A 445 51.90 -38.25 37.92
N GLU A 446 52.22 -39.53 37.65
CA GLU A 446 53.45 -40.19 38.14
C GLU A 446 54.46 -40.63 37.07
N ILE A 447 54.34 -40.19 35.80
CA ILE A 447 55.34 -40.52 34.77
C ILE A 447 55.68 -39.28 33.94
N ALA A 448 56.56 -38.44 34.48
CA ALA A 448 57.49 -37.58 33.73
C ALA A 448 58.44 -36.86 34.71
N ASP A 449 59.40 -37.62 35.25
CA ASP A 449 60.76 -37.15 35.58
C ASP A 449 61.73 -38.01 34.75
#